data_AF-A0A512NEI3-F1
#
_entry.id   AF-A0A512NEI3-F1
#
_cell.length_a   1.000
_cell.length_b   1.000
_cell.length_c   1.000
_cell.angle_alpha   90.00
_cell.angle_beta   90.00
_cell.angle_gamma   90.00
#
_symmetry.space_group_name_H-M   'P 1'
#
loop_
_entity.id
_entity.type
_entity.pdbx_description
1 polymer ?
#
loop_
_entity_poly.entity_id
_entity_poly.type
_entity_poly.pdbx_seq_one_letter_code
_entity_poly.pdbx_strand_id
1 'polypeptide(L)' 'MAKKLVSEKAKKGRPVTVGATMLISSKWPPALVERIDQWAGTKGVGRSEAMRQLIEAGLKKPPKVGA' A
#
# COMPACT_ATOMS: atom_id res chain seq x y z
N MET A 1 -5.96 22.00 15.88
CA MET A 1 -7.21 21.76 15.12
C MET A 1 -7.13 20.37 14.50
N ALA A 2 -7.90 19.40 15.01
CA ALA A 2 -7.89 18.04 14.47
C ALA A 2 -8.74 17.96 13.20
N LYS A 3 -8.15 17.50 12.09
CA LYS A 3 -8.84 17.36 10.80
C LYS A 3 -9.84 16.20 10.91
N LYS A 4 -11.14 16.52 10.88
CA LYS A 4 -12.24 15.56 10.89
C LYS A 4 -12.10 14.65 9.66
N LEU A 5 -11.87 13.35 9.88
CA LEU A 5 -12.01 12.35 8.82
C LEU A 5 -13.50 12.27 8.49
N VAL A 6 -13.92 12.95 7.43
CA VAL A 6 -15.28 12.81 6.89
C VAL A 6 -15.31 11.44 6.23
N SER A 7 -15.87 10.44 6.91
CA SER A 7 -16.24 9.19 6.27
C SER A 7 -17.47 9.47 5.41
N GLU A 8 -17.30 9.49 4.09
CA GLU A 8 -18.42 9.62 3.17
C GLU A 8 -19.38 8.43 3.38
N LYS A 9 -20.67 8.73 3.52
CA LYS A 9 -21.71 7.69 3.68
C LYS A 9 -21.74 6.81 2.43
N ALA A 10 -21.74 5.50 2.60
CA ALA A 10 -21.78 4.55 1.50
C ALA A 10 -23.01 4.79 0.61
N LYS A 11 -22.79 5.06 -0.69
CA LYS A 11 -23.87 5.23 -1.67
C LYS A 11 -24.60 3.89 -1.83
N LYS A 12 -25.92 3.87 -1.63
CA LYS A 12 -26.77 2.68 -1.88
C LYS A 12 -26.70 2.35 -3.38
N GLY A 13 -26.11 1.22 -3.72
CA GLY A 13 -25.94 0.79 -5.11
C GLY A 13 -25.12 -0.51 -5.21
N ARG A 14 -23.80 -0.41 -5.33
CA ARG A 14 -22.92 -1.58 -5.35
C ARG A 14 -22.65 -2.05 -3.91
N PRO A 15 -22.79 -3.35 -3.58
CA PRO A 15 -22.39 -3.83 -2.26
C PRO A 15 -20.91 -3.48 -2.05
N VAL A 16 -20.60 -2.90 -0.88
CA VAL A 16 -19.27 -2.37 -0.53
C VAL A 16 -18.16 -3.43 -0.70
N THR A 17 -18.53 -4.70 -0.61
CA THR A 17 -17.64 -5.87 -0.66
C THR A 17 -17.31 -6.35 -2.07
N VAL A 18 -18.05 -5.93 -3.09
CA VAL A 18 -17.95 -6.54 -4.43
C VAL A 18 -16.88 -5.80 -5.24
N GLY A 19 -15.60 -6.11 -5.01
CA GLY A 19 -14.52 -5.87 -5.97
C GLY A 19 -13.48 -4.79 -5.63
N ALA A 20 -13.43 -4.27 -4.41
CA ALA A 20 -12.30 -3.44 -3.97
C ALA A 20 -11.26 -4.31 -3.25
N THR A 21 -10.00 -4.26 -3.69
CA THR A 21 -8.89 -4.86 -2.93
C THR A 21 -8.82 -4.19 -1.55
N MET A 22 -8.63 -5.00 -0.50
CA MET A 22 -8.58 -4.50 0.88
C MET A 22 -7.49 -3.43 1.04
N LEU A 23 -7.86 -2.27 1.58
CA LEU A 23 -6.89 -1.22 1.91
C LEU A 23 -6.14 -1.62 3.19
N ILE A 24 -4.81 -1.73 3.10
CA ILE A 24 -3.94 -1.98 4.26
C ILE A 24 -3.20 -0.68 4.56
N SER A 25 -3.59 0.02 5.63
CA SER A 25 -2.89 1.22 6.10
C SER A 25 -1.78 0.85 7.08
N SER A 26 -0.57 1.36 6.84
CA SER A 26 0.58 1.19 7.74
C SER A 26 1.41 2.47 7.75
N LYS A 27 2.02 2.79 8.90
CA LYS A 27 2.92 3.93 9.05
C LYS A 27 4.36 3.45 8.86
N TRP A 28 5.06 4.01 7.89
CA TRP A 28 6.45 3.67 7.57
C TRP A 28 7.36 4.87 7.83
N PRO A 29 8.65 4.66 8.15
CA PRO A 29 9.62 5.74 8.25
C PRO A 29 9.71 6.54 6.93
N PRO A 30 9.87 7.88 6.97
CA PRO A 30 9.93 8.72 5.77
C PRO A 30 11.01 8.28 4.77
N ALA A 31 12.21 7.94 5.27
CA ALA A 31 13.31 7.48 4.44
C ALA A 31 12.99 6.22 3.63
N LEU A 32 12.14 5.34 4.17
CA LEU A 32 11.71 4.15 3.43
C LEU A 32 10.66 4.49 2.38
N VAL A 33 9.75 5.42 2.68
CA VAL A 33 8.76 5.91 1.71
C VAL A 33 9.47 6.57 0.52
N GLU A 34 10.49 7.39 0.76
CA GLU A 34 11.30 8.02 -0.29
C GLU A 34 11.98 6.98 -1.19
N ARG A 35 12.55 5.92 -0.62
CA ARG A 35 13.17 4.83 -1.39
C ARG A 35 12.15 4.09 -2.25
N ILE A 36 10.94 3.87 -1.73
CA ILE A 36 9.85 3.25 -2.48
C ILE A 36 9.43 4.16 -3.63
N ASP A 37 9.32 5.47 -3.40
CA ASP A 37 8.92 6.45 -4.42
C ASP A 37 9.97 6.57 -5.53
N GLN A 38 11.26 6.55 -5.19
CA GLN A 38 12.33 6.49 -6.19
C GLN A 38 12.24 5.23 -7.04
N TRP A 39 12.09 4.06 -6.39
CA TRP A 39 11.93 2.79 -7.09
C TRP A 39 10.69 2.80 -8.00
N ALA A 40 9.57 3.34 -7.52
CA ALA A 40 8.34 3.50 -8.28
C ALA A 40 8.56 4.37 -9.53
N GLY A 41 9.30 5.47 -9.39
CA GLY A 41 9.75 6.32 -10.49
C GLY A 41 10.55 5.56 -11.55
N THR A 42 11.49 4.69 -11.15
CA THR A 42 12.27 3.87 -12.11
C THR A 42 11.42 2.86 -12.88
N LYS A 43 10.26 2.47 -12.34
CA LYS A 43 9.37 1.47 -12.94
C LYS A 43 8.15 2.10 -13.62
N GLY A 44 7.94 3.41 -13.48
CA GLY A 44 6.77 4.12 -14.02
C GLY A 44 5.45 3.68 -13.37
N VAL A 45 5.48 3.20 -12.13
CA VAL A 45 4.28 2.72 -11.41
C VAL A 45 3.95 3.62 -10.21
N GLY A 46 2.71 3.55 -9.73
CA GLY A 46 2.31 4.23 -8.50
C GLY A 46 2.88 3.56 -7.24
N ARG A 47 2.95 4.30 -6.13
CA ARG A 47 3.48 3.82 -4.84
C ARG A 47 2.85 2.50 -4.37
N SER A 48 1.53 2.36 -4.44
CA SER A 48 0.83 1.14 -4.01
C SER A 48 1.23 -0.08 -4.84
N GLU A 49 1.44 0.12 -6.14
CA GLU A 49 1.88 -0.93 -7.06
C GLU A 49 3.35 -1.28 -6.83
N ALA A 50 4.18 -0.27 -6.55
CA ALA A 50 5.56 -0.49 -6.15
C ALA A 50 5.68 -1.32 -4.87
N MET A 51 4.88 -1.00 -3.85
CA MET A 51 4.82 -1.77 -2.62
C MET A 51 4.41 -3.22 -2.88
N ARG A 52 3.39 -3.46 -3.71
CA ARG A 52 2.95 -4.81 -4.08
C ARG A 52 4.09 -5.62 -4.69
N GLN A 53 4.74 -5.08 -5.72
CA GLN A 53 5.83 -5.76 -6.42
C GLN A 53 7.04 -6.03 -5.51
N LEU A 54 7.39 -5.09 -4.64
CA LEU A 54 8.48 -5.25 -3.67
C LEU A 54 8.16 -6.34 -2.64
N ILE A 55 6.92 -6.39 -2.15
CA ILE A 55 6.46 -7.43 -1.22
C ILE A 55 6.48 -8.80 -1.91
N GLU A 56 5.92 -8.92 -3.11
CA GLU A 56 5.93 -10.17 -3.88
C GLU A 56 7.37 -10.66 -4.16
N ALA A 57 8.28 -9.75 -4.52
CA ALA A 57 9.68 -10.06 -4.70
C ALA A 57 10.37 -10.52 -3.40
N GLY A 58 9.98 -9.95 -2.26
CA GLY A 58 10.44 -10.36 -0.94
C GLY A 58 9.94 -11.76 -0.55
N LEU A 59 8.66 -12.04 -0.78
CA LEU A 59 8.01 -13.31 -0.44
C LEU A 59 8.46 -14.49 -1.32
N LYS A 60 8.94 -14.24 -2.55
CA LYS A 60 9.58 -15.27 -3.38
C LYS A 60 10.86 -15.83 -2.76
N LYS A 61 11.46 -15.13 -1.81
CA LYS A 61 12.64 -15.60 -1.09
C LYS A 61 12.18 -16.26 0.21
N PRO A 62 12.67 -17.48 0.54
CA PRO A 62 12.37 -18.06 1.84
C PRO A 62 12.86 -17.10 2.94
N PRO A 63 12.10 -16.93 4.04
CA PRO A 63 12.53 -16.08 5.13
C PRO A 63 13.90 -16.57 5.63
N LYS A 64 14.86 -15.66 5.77
CA LYS A 64 16.08 -15.94 6.53
C LYS A 64 15.70 -16.03 7.99
N VAL A 65 15.26 -17.21 8.41
CA VAL A 65 15.12 -17.55 9.83
C VAL A 65 16.53 -17.90 10.31
N GLY A 66 17.16 -16.95 11.00
CA GLY A 66 18.49 -17.12 11.59
C GLY A 66 19.61 -16.41 10.82
N ALA A 67 19.97 -15.23 11.29
CA ALA A 67 21.31 -14.67 11.23
C ALA A 67 21.54 -13.89 12.53
#